data_AF-A0A520YTR9-F1
#
_entry.id   AF-A0A520YTR9-F1
#
_cell.length_a   1.000
_cell.length_b   1.000
_cell.length_c   1.000
_cell.angle_alpha   90.00
_cell.angle_beta   90.00
_cell.angle_gamma   90.00
#
_symmetry.space_group_name_H-M   'P 1'
#
loop_
_entity.id
_entity.type
_entity.pdbx_description
1 polymer ?
#
loop_
_entity_poly.entity_id
_entity_poly.type
_entity_poly.pdbx_seq_one_letter_code
_entity_poly.pdbx_strand_id
1 'polypeptide(L)'
;MKFPNRKITPFFLILVSTLFLSSCAQAPSYLPYEKGVHIIVSPSKLSVHSGSEDKVFIQILDRQGGPLFGIKVTAVSPVPEVATVTPEVLTDPAGKAVFTVSGISPGTTQIIFSAAGQKAVMEVVFIGH
;
A
#
# COMPACT_ATOMS: atom_id res chain seq x y z
N MET A 1 49.74 -15.83 -63.65
CA MET A 1 49.62 -17.30 -63.79
C MET A 1 50.49 -17.98 -62.73
N LYS A 2 49.96 -19.06 -62.13
CA LYS A 2 50.66 -20.17 -61.44
C LYS A 2 50.90 -20.09 -59.91
N PHE A 3 49.96 -20.73 -59.18
CA PHE A 3 50.11 -21.33 -57.84
C PHE A 3 51.08 -22.52 -57.86
N PRO A 4 51.73 -22.92 -56.73
CA PRO A 4 51.15 -23.82 -55.71
C PRO A 4 51.60 -23.43 -54.26
N ASN A 5 51.07 -23.95 -53.14
CA ASN A 5 50.91 -25.34 -52.75
C ASN A 5 49.97 -25.47 -51.53
N ARG A 6 49.27 -26.59 -51.46
CA ARG A 6 48.06 -26.92 -50.68
C ARG A 6 48.39 -27.94 -49.59
N LYS A 7 47.85 -27.82 -48.37
CA LYS A 7 47.40 -28.94 -47.48
C LYS A 7 46.33 -28.39 -46.50
N ILE A 8 45.05 -28.70 -46.71
CA ILE A 8 44.22 -29.76 -46.07
C ILE A 8 43.56 -29.29 -44.74
N THR A 9 42.22 -29.16 -44.81
CA THR A 9 41.15 -29.01 -43.78
C THR A 9 41.06 -30.23 -42.83
N PRO A 10 40.43 -30.16 -41.61
CA PRO A 10 38.97 -30.01 -41.39
C PRO A 10 38.57 -29.14 -40.16
N PHE A 11 37.46 -28.38 -40.20
CA PHE A 11 36.06 -28.76 -39.88
C PHE A 11 35.85 -29.19 -38.40
N PHE A 12 35.37 -28.27 -37.53
CA PHE A 12 34.19 -28.45 -36.65
C PHE A 12 33.99 -27.25 -35.71
N LEU A 13 32.78 -26.69 -35.75
CA LEU A 13 31.97 -26.11 -34.65
C LEU A 13 32.66 -25.59 -33.37
N ILE A 14 32.31 -24.35 -33.00
CA ILE A 14 31.86 -23.87 -31.67
C ILE A 14 31.42 -22.40 -31.93
N LEU A 15 30.13 -22.13 -32.20
CA LEU A 15 29.05 -21.82 -31.24
C LEU A 15 29.47 -20.84 -30.12
N VAL A 16 28.54 -19.96 -29.76
CA VAL A 16 28.58 -19.00 -28.64
C VAL A 16 29.10 -17.60 -28.98
N SER A 17 28.24 -16.84 -29.66
CA SER A 17 28.06 -15.42 -29.33
C SER A 17 26.58 -15.19 -29.01
N THR A 18 26.17 -15.61 -27.82
CA THR A 18 24.94 -15.09 -27.22
C THR A 18 25.17 -13.61 -26.93
N LEU A 19 24.64 -12.76 -27.81
CA LEU A 19 24.44 -11.35 -27.52
C LEU A 19 23.56 -11.27 -26.27
N PHE A 20 24.14 -10.80 -25.17
CA PHE A 20 23.41 -10.36 -23.98
C PHE A 20 22.51 -9.19 -24.40
N LEU A 21 21.28 -9.50 -24.81
CA LEU A 21 20.19 -8.55 -24.75
C LEU A 21 19.93 -8.31 -23.26
N SER A 22 20.63 -7.31 -22.72
CA SER A 22 20.23 -6.62 -21.49
C SER A 22 18.93 -5.87 -21.81
N SER A 23 17.85 -6.64 -21.93
CA SER A 23 16.51 -6.10 -22.07
C SER A 23 16.05 -5.75 -20.67
N CYS A 24 15.91 -4.46 -20.41
CA CYS A 24 15.49 -3.89 -19.15
C CYS A 24 14.20 -4.56 -18.68
N ALA A 25 14.31 -5.54 -17.78
CA ALA A 25 13.25 -5.81 -16.84
C ALA A 25 13.27 -4.65 -15.83
N GLN A 26 12.77 -3.48 -16.26
CA GLN A 26 12.30 -2.50 -15.29
C GLN A 26 11.13 -3.16 -14.58
N ALA A 27 11.39 -3.70 -13.40
CA ALA A 27 10.36 -4.06 -12.45
C ALA A 27 9.43 -2.83 -12.33
N PRO A 28 8.10 -3.00 -12.39
CA PRO A 28 7.19 -1.90 -12.16
C PRO A 28 7.55 -1.27 -10.82
N SER A 29 8.04 -0.03 -10.85
CA SER A 29 8.28 0.74 -9.64
C SER A 29 6.94 0.86 -8.94
N TYR A 30 6.76 0.15 -7.83
CA TYR A 30 5.64 0.35 -6.92
C TYR A 30 5.70 1.80 -6.47
N LEU A 31 4.88 2.61 -7.16
CA LEU A 31 4.39 3.96 -6.95
C LEU A 31 5.24 4.93 -6.09
N PRO A 32 5.54 6.15 -6.59
CA PRO A 32 6.44 7.13 -5.97
C PRO A 32 5.89 7.84 -4.71
N TYR A 33 4.86 7.29 -4.07
CA TYR A 33 4.07 7.98 -3.04
C TYR A 33 4.65 7.96 -1.63
N GLU A 34 5.75 7.24 -1.37
CA GLU A 34 6.27 7.15 0.01
C GLU A 34 6.76 8.50 0.57
N LYS A 35 7.09 9.47 -0.28
CA LYS A 35 7.60 10.78 0.17
C LYS A 35 6.55 11.88 0.02
N GLY A 36 5.74 12.04 1.07
CA GLY A 36 4.86 13.21 1.23
C GLY A 36 3.36 12.94 1.13
N VAL A 37 2.91 11.70 1.34
CA VAL A 37 1.48 11.41 1.50
C VAL A 37 1.00 11.90 2.86
N HIS A 38 -0.18 12.52 2.86
CA HIS A 38 -0.89 12.94 4.06
C HIS A 38 -2.13 12.06 4.27
N ILE A 39 -2.25 11.51 5.48
CA ILE A 39 -3.44 10.78 5.93
C ILE A 39 -4.20 11.69 6.88
N ILE A 40 -5.42 12.06 6.50
CA ILE A 40 -6.35 12.82 7.33
C ILE A 40 -7.40 11.85 7.86
N VAL A 41 -7.63 11.88 9.18
CA VAL A 41 -8.59 11.02 9.86
C VAL A 41 -9.65 11.89 10.52
N SER A 42 -10.92 11.60 10.25
CA SER A 42 -12.05 12.34 10.81
C SER A 42 -13.16 11.37 11.25
N PRO A 43 -13.62 11.43 12.50
CA PRO A 43 -13.07 12.25 13.59
C PRO A 43 -11.70 11.74 14.06
N SER A 44 -10.92 12.57 14.76
CA SER A 44 -9.64 12.14 15.38
C SER A 44 -9.84 11.42 16.72
N LYS A 45 -11.01 11.60 17.33
CA LYS A 45 -11.48 10.90 18.52
C LYS A 45 -12.92 10.46 18.31
N LEU A 46 -13.19 9.20 18.56
CA LEU A 46 -14.51 8.60 18.42
C LEU A 46 -15.03 8.13 19.77
N SER A 47 -16.32 8.34 20.02
CA SER A 47 -17.00 7.85 21.22
C SER A 47 -18.05 6.84 20.80
N VAL A 48 -17.89 5.59 21.23
CA VAL A 48 -18.77 4.47 20.87
C VAL A 48 -19.36 3.82 22.12
N HIS A 49 -20.46 3.09 21.94
CA HIS A 49 -21.10 2.28 22.96
C HIS A 49 -21.09 0.80 22.55
N SER A 50 -21.48 -0.10 23.46
CA SER A 50 -21.49 -1.54 23.17
C SER A 50 -22.54 -1.86 22.12
N GLY A 51 -22.10 -2.51 21.03
CA GLY A 51 -22.98 -2.88 19.93
C GLY A 51 -23.37 -1.71 19.02
N SER A 52 -22.82 -0.50 19.23
CA SER A 52 -22.95 0.60 18.28
C SER A 52 -21.84 0.55 17.24
N GLU A 53 -22.14 1.05 16.05
CA GLU A 53 -21.18 1.26 14.97
C GLU A 53 -21.15 2.73 14.59
N ASP A 54 -19.95 3.22 14.29
CA ASP A 54 -19.74 4.57 13.79
C ASP A 54 -18.81 4.58 12.59
N LYS A 55 -18.94 5.64 11.79
CA LYS A 55 -18.14 5.83 10.57
C LYS A 55 -16.94 6.71 10.83
N VAL A 56 -15.79 6.27 10.32
CA VAL A 56 -14.55 7.03 10.27
C VAL A 56 -14.20 7.30 8.82
N PHE A 57 -13.89 8.56 8.53
CA PHE A 57 -13.53 9.03 7.20
C PHE A 57 -12.03 9.23 7.13
N ILE A 58 -11.42 8.60 6.14
CA ILE A 58 -10.01 8.75 5.81
C ILE A 58 -9.91 9.50 4.50
N GLN A 59 -9.03 10.50 4.43
CA GLN A 59 -8.65 11.14 3.19
C GLN A 59 -7.13 11.01 2.98
N ILE A 60 -6.75 10.55 1.79
CA ILE A 60 -5.36 10.36 1.38
C ILE A 60 -5.03 11.41 0.33
N LEU A 61 -4.05 12.26 0.65
CA LEU A 61 -3.58 13.32 -0.23
C LEU A 61 -2.11 13.12 -0.59
N ASP A 62 -1.72 13.56 -1.78
CA ASP A 62 -0.32 13.73 -2.15
C ASP A 62 0.30 14.94 -1.43
N ARG A 63 1.58 15.21 -1.73
CA ARG A 63 2.35 16.30 -1.11
C ARG A 63 1.80 17.69 -1.44
N GLN A 64 1.10 17.83 -2.56
CA GLN A 64 0.51 19.08 -3.04
C GLN A 64 -0.94 19.26 -2.57
N GLY A 65 -1.51 18.27 -1.87
CA GLY A 65 -2.90 18.28 -1.41
C GLY A 65 -3.89 17.70 -2.42
N GLY A 66 -3.42 17.08 -3.51
CA GLY A 66 -4.23 16.37 -4.48
C GLY A 66 -4.74 15.02 -3.94
N PRO A 67 -5.99 14.63 -4.20
CA PRO A 67 -6.52 13.34 -3.72
C PRO A 67 -5.88 12.15 -4.44
N LEU A 68 -5.59 11.08 -3.70
CA LEU A 68 -5.03 9.86 -4.27
C LEU A 68 -6.08 8.76 -4.38
N PHE A 69 -6.42 8.38 -5.61
CA PHE A 69 -7.38 7.32 -5.93
C PHE A 69 -6.75 5.91 -5.86
N GLY A 70 -7.54 4.91 -5.45
CA GLY A 70 -7.15 3.50 -5.52
C GLY A 70 -6.06 3.12 -4.51
N ILE A 71 -5.78 3.98 -3.53
CA ILE A 71 -4.81 3.70 -2.48
C ILE A 71 -5.47 2.78 -1.47
N LYS A 72 -4.77 1.68 -1.18
CA LYS A 72 -5.13 0.77 -0.10
C LYS A 72 -4.86 1.43 1.25
N VAL A 73 -5.92 1.58 2.03
CA VAL A 73 -5.86 1.97 3.43
C VAL A 73 -6.16 0.73 4.27
N THR A 74 -5.27 0.39 5.19
CA THR A 74 -5.50 -0.68 6.17
C THR A 74 -5.76 -0.06 7.54
N ALA A 75 -6.58 -0.71 8.36
CA ALA A 75 -6.86 -0.31 9.72
C ALA A 75 -6.66 -1.49 10.68
N VAL A 76 -6.07 -1.22 11.84
CA VAL A 76 -5.83 -2.21 12.89
C VAL A 76 -6.37 -1.67 14.21
N SER A 77 -7.14 -2.49 14.91
CA SER A 77 -7.42 -2.32 16.33
C SER A 77 -6.43 -3.18 17.14
N PRO A 78 -5.52 -2.57 17.92
CA PRO A 78 -4.61 -3.31 18.79
C PRO A 78 -5.30 -4.00 19.97
N VAL A 79 -6.51 -3.55 20.34
CA VAL A 79 -7.31 -4.09 21.45
C VAL A 79 -8.73 -4.35 20.95
N PRO A 80 -8.94 -5.44 20.17
CA PRO A 80 -10.22 -5.77 19.58
C PRO A 80 -11.32 -6.07 20.61
N GLU A 81 -10.96 -6.38 21.85
CA GLU A 81 -11.89 -6.57 22.96
C GLU A 81 -12.60 -5.26 23.36
N VAL A 82 -12.03 -4.10 23.03
CA VAL A 82 -12.61 -2.77 23.30
C VAL A 82 -13.36 -2.24 22.08
N ALA A 83 -12.74 -2.29 20.90
CA ALA A 83 -13.36 -1.86 19.65
C ALA A 83 -12.76 -2.59 18.44
N THR A 84 -13.55 -2.86 17.41
CA THR A 84 -13.11 -3.42 16.13
C THR A 84 -13.24 -2.40 15.00
N VAL A 85 -12.60 -2.68 13.86
CA VAL A 85 -12.65 -1.81 12.68
C VAL A 85 -12.64 -2.64 11.40
N THR A 86 -13.30 -2.16 10.35
CA THR A 86 -13.15 -2.73 9.00
C THR A 86 -11.66 -2.75 8.60
N PRO A 87 -11.10 -3.88 8.13
CA PRO A 87 -9.64 -4.00 8.06
C PRO A 87 -8.99 -3.28 6.87
N GLU A 88 -9.68 -3.18 5.73
CA GLU A 88 -9.09 -2.63 4.51
C GLU A 88 -10.16 -2.00 3.60
N VAL A 89 -9.85 -0.82 3.04
CA VAL A 89 -10.69 -0.11 2.07
C VAL A 89 -9.79 0.59 1.04
N LEU A 90 -10.22 0.63 -0.22
CA LEU A 90 -9.57 1.43 -1.27
C LEU A 90 -10.14 2.85 -1.30
N THR A 91 -9.31 3.84 -1.54
CA THR A 91 -9.79 5.21 -1.72
C THR A 91 -10.56 5.38 -3.04
N ASP A 92 -11.64 6.18 -2.97
CA ASP A 92 -12.43 6.62 -4.12
C ASP A 92 -11.70 7.72 -4.94
N PRO A 93 -12.26 8.20 -6.08
CA PRO A 93 -11.62 9.24 -6.89
C PRO A 93 -11.39 10.58 -6.18
N ALA A 94 -12.04 10.83 -5.04
CA ALA A 94 -11.82 11.98 -4.18
C ALA A 94 -10.78 11.71 -3.07
N GLY A 95 -10.09 10.57 -3.14
CA GLY A 95 -9.08 10.15 -2.18
C GLY A 95 -9.66 9.71 -0.84
N LYS A 96 -10.94 9.34 -0.78
CA LYS A 96 -11.64 9.03 0.46
C LYS A 96 -11.86 7.54 0.66
N ALA A 97 -11.72 7.08 1.90
CA ALA A 97 -12.09 5.74 2.34
C ALA A 97 -12.96 5.84 3.60
N VAL A 98 -13.96 4.97 3.73
CA VAL A 98 -14.88 4.95 4.88
C VAL A 98 -14.73 3.64 5.61
N PHE A 99 -14.45 3.73 6.90
CA PHE A 99 -14.30 2.60 7.80
C PHE A 99 -15.46 2.57 8.79
N THR A 100 -15.88 1.37 9.18
CA THR A 100 -16.81 1.18 10.30
C THR A 100 -16.02 0.76 11.53
N VAL A 101 -16.24 1.44 12.65
CA VAL A 101 -15.70 1.10 13.96
C VAL A 101 -16.85 0.65 14.87
N SER A 102 -16.71 -0.52 15.48
CA SER A 102 -17.73 -1.09 16.36
C SER A 102 -17.23 -1.11 17.81
N GLY A 103 -18.04 -0.62 18.74
CA GLY A 103 -17.74 -0.66 20.18
C GLY A 103 -18.10 -2.02 20.79
N ILE A 104 -17.16 -2.61 21.55
CA ILE A 104 -17.31 -3.95 22.14
C ILE A 104 -17.45 -3.89 23.65
N SER A 105 -16.53 -3.23 24.36
CA SER A 105 -16.54 -3.17 25.83
C SER A 105 -15.93 -1.88 26.39
N PRO A 106 -16.22 -1.53 27.66
CA PRO A 106 -15.67 -0.34 28.31
C PRO A 106 -14.14 -0.26 28.27
N GLY A 107 -13.62 0.92 27.93
CA GLY A 107 -12.20 1.18 27.85
C GLY A 107 -11.83 2.30 26.89
N THR A 108 -10.53 2.47 26.67
CA THR A 108 -9.98 3.38 25.66
C THR A 108 -8.97 2.61 24.84
N THR A 109 -9.05 2.74 23.52
CA THR A 109 -8.14 2.14 22.57
C THR A 109 -7.82 3.12 21.45
N GLN A 110 -7.00 2.70 20.50
CA GLN A 110 -6.65 3.47 19.31
C GLN A 110 -6.87 2.62 18.07
N ILE A 111 -7.27 3.24 16.98
CA ILE A 111 -7.27 2.61 15.65
C ILE A 111 -6.11 3.19 14.86
N ILE A 112 -5.29 2.30 14.28
CA ILE A 112 -4.12 2.67 13.48
C ILE A 112 -4.46 2.47 12.02
N PHE A 113 -4.48 3.57 11.26
CA PHE A 113 -4.63 3.56 9.82
C PHE A 113 -3.26 3.61 9.14
N SER A 114 -3.06 2.78 8.11
CA SER A 114 -1.81 2.76 7.32
C SER A 114 -2.13 2.85 5.83
N ALA A 115 -1.39 3.70 5.11
CA ALA A 115 -1.50 3.83 3.66
C ALA A 115 -0.20 4.40 3.10
N ALA A 116 0.27 3.87 1.96
CA ALA A 116 1.45 4.40 1.25
C ALA A 116 2.69 4.61 2.15
N GLY A 117 2.94 3.69 3.09
CA GLY A 117 4.07 3.76 4.04
C GLY A 117 3.84 4.69 5.24
N GLN A 118 2.77 5.49 5.24
CA GLN A 118 2.41 6.42 6.29
C GLN A 118 1.40 5.81 7.27
N LYS A 119 1.35 6.36 8.49
CA LYS A 119 0.40 5.96 9.53
C LYS A 119 -0.31 7.16 10.14
N ALA A 120 -1.56 6.96 10.55
CA ALA A 120 -2.32 7.89 11.37
C ALA A 120 -3.07 7.12 12.46
N VAL A 121 -3.37 7.80 13.56
CA VAL A 121 -3.99 7.18 14.72
C VAL A 121 -5.23 7.97 15.13
N MET A 122 -6.30 7.26 15.47
CA MET A 122 -7.54 7.80 16.01
C MET A 122 -7.78 7.20 17.39
N GLU A 123 -8.14 8.04 18.36
CA GLU A 123 -8.56 7.58 19.69
C GLU A 123 -9.99 7.06 19.64
N VAL A 124 -10.26 5.95 20.34
CA VAL A 124 -11.62 5.44 20.56
C VAL A 124 -11.84 5.36 22.07
N VAL A 125 -12.85 6.07 22.56
CA VAL A 125 -13.31 6.00 23.94
C VAL A 125 -14.66 5.30 23.97
N PHE A 126 -14.76 4.25 24.76
CA PHE A 126 -16.05 3.68 25.07
C PHE A 126 -16.73 4.50 26.15
N ILE A 127 -17.97 4.93 25.89
CA ILE A 127 -18.79 5.59 26.90
C ILE A 127 -19.75 4.53 27.45
N GLY A 128 -19.65 4.26 28.76
CA GLY A 128 -20.58 3.41 29.47
C GLY A 128 -22.02 3.89 29.32
N HIS A 129 -22.97 2.96 29.24
CA HIS A 129 -24.41 3.27 29.36
C HIS A 129 -24.81 3.52 30.81
#